data_AF-A0A9E3RAL7-F1
#
_entry.id   AF-A0A9E3RAL7-F1
#
_cell.length_a   1.000
_cell.length_b   1.000
_cell.length_c   1.000
_cell.angle_alpha   90.00
_cell.angle_beta   90.00
_cell.angle_gamma   90.00
#
_symmetry.space_group_name_H-M   'P 1'
#
loop_
_entity.id
_entity.type
_entity.pdbx_description
1 polymer ?
#
loop_
_entity_poly.entity_id
_entity_poly.type
_entity_poly.pdbx_seq_one_letter_code
_entity_poly.pdbx_strand_id
1 'polypeptide(L)'
;MRSNLYYIRARQLVMIEDLILFKMIKEFERVVLTENLNGTPFVKGDVGTVVMIHNNGKGYEVEFFAADGSTLGVETVEGTQVISAKHVKKVLHIID
;
A
#
# COMPACT_ATOMS: atom_id res chain seq x y z
N MET A 1 15.65 -20.03 37.00
CA MET A 1 14.94 -20.81 35.96
C MET A 1 13.45 -20.68 36.21
N ARG A 2 12.68 -20.21 35.20
CA ARG A 2 11.21 -20.00 35.13
C ARG A 2 10.68 -18.81 35.97
N SER A 3 9.88 -17.88 35.45
CA SER A 3 9.04 -17.87 34.24
C SER A 3 8.84 -16.41 33.78
N ASN A 4 9.32 -16.01 32.60
CA ASN A 4 8.64 -16.05 31.29
C ASN A 4 7.18 -15.56 31.22
N LEU A 5 6.59 -15.02 32.29
CA LEU A 5 5.21 -14.51 32.25
C LEU A 5 5.12 -13.05 31.77
N TYR A 6 6.21 -12.27 31.87
CA TYR A 6 6.25 -10.89 31.39
C TYR A 6 6.43 -10.77 29.88
N TYR A 7 7.01 -11.77 29.22
CA TYR A 7 7.28 -11.71 27.77
C TYR A 7 6.10 -12.18 26.90
N ILE A 8 5.13 -12.88 27.48
CA ILE A 8 3.98 -13.45 26.74
C ILE A 8 2.78 -12.49 26.72
N ARG A 9 2.70 -11.51 27.63
CA ARG A 9 1.58 -10.58 27.72
C ARG A 9 1.67 -9.34 26.82
N ALA A 10 2.80 -9.12 26.14
CA ALA A 10 2.97 -8.02 25.18
C ALA A 10 2.40 -8.35 23.78
N ARG A 11 1.94 -9.59 23.53
CA ARG A 11 1.32 -9.98 22.25
C ARG A 11 -0.19 -9.76 22.18
N GLN A 12 -0.84 -9.29 23.24
CA GLN A 12 -2.30 -9.16 23.28
C GLN A 12 -2.80 -7.82 23.84
N LEU A 13 -2.02 -6.77 23.67
CA LEU A 13 -2.52 -5.40 23.62
C LEU A 13 -1.76 -4.68 22.51
N VAL A 14 -2.22 -4.86 21.27
CA VAL A 14 -1.88 -3.92 20.20
C VAL A 14 -2.77 -2.71 20.44
N MET A 15 -2.16 -1.54 20.68
CA MET A 15 -2.92 -0.31 20.85
C MET A 15 -3.71 -0.06 19.57
N ILE A 16 -4.92 0.52 19.65
CA ILE A 16 -5.71 0.84 18.45
C ILE A 16 -4.88 1.68 17.46
N GLU A 17 -4.03 2.55 17.98
CA GLU A 17 -3.08 3.34 17.19
C GLU A 17 -2.06 2.47 16.43
N ASP A 18 -1.54 1.41 17.03
CA ASP A 18 -0.64 0.45 16.36
C ASP A 18 -1.40 -0.40 15.31
N LEU A 19 -2.66 -0.74 15.58
CA LEU A 19 -3.55 -1.40 14.61
C LEU A 19 -3.86 -0.49 13.42
N ILE A 20 -4.07 0.80 13.67
CA ILE A 20 -4.27 1.83 12.64
C ILE A 20 -2.96 2.04 11.86
N LEU A 21 -1.82 2.09 12.55
CA LEU A 21 -0.49 2.26 11.95
C LEU A 21 -0.08 1.05 11.10
N PHE A 22 -0.47 -0.17 11.50
CA PHE A 22 -0.25 -1.37 10.68
C PHE A 22 -1.13 -1.38 9.43
N LYS A 23 -2.28 -0.70 9.46
CA LYS A 23 -3.21 -0.60 8.32
C LYS A 23 -2.83 0.50 7.33
N MET A 24 -2.08 1.51 7.77
CA MET A 24 -1.76 2.67 6.96
C MET A 24 -0.62 2.37 5.97
N ILE A 25 -0.88 2.63 4.68
CA ILE A 25 0.11 2.51 3.61
C ILE A 25 1.21 3.56 3.84
N LYS A 26 2.47 3.15 3.68
CA LYS A 26 3.66 3.99 3.92
C LYS A 26 4.28 4.47 2.62
N GLU A 27 5.14 5.49 2.71
CA GLU A 27 5.99 5.88 1.60
C GLU A 27 6.89 4.72 1.15
N PHE A 28 7.12 4.66 -0.15
CA PHE A 28 7.82 3.60 -0.88
C PHE A 28 7.18 2.21 -0.78
N GLU A 29 5.94 2.14 -0.26
CA GLU A 29 5.16 0.91 -0.28
C GLU A 29 4.51 0.72 -1.66
N ARG A 30 4.54 -0.53 -2.14
CA ARG A 30 3.79 -0.91 -3.34
C ARG A 30 2.30 -1.00 -3.04
N VAL A 31 1.51 -0.43 -3.93
CA VAL A 31 0.06 -0.43 -3.87
C VAL A 31 -0.55 -0.95 -5.16
N VAL A 32 -1.79 -1.42 -5.08
CA VAL A 32 -2.55 -1.90 -6.23
C VAL A 32 -3.80 -1.05 -6.35
N LEU A 33 -4.07 -0.54 -7.56
CA LEU A 33 -5.33 0.16 -7.86
C LEU A 33 -6.53 -0.77 -7.69
N THR A 34 -7.58 -0.31 -7.02
CA THR A 34 -8.82 -1.06 -6.80
C THR A 34 -9.89 -0.76 -7.86
N GLU A 35 -9.69 0.31 -8.63
CA GLU A 35 -10.53 0.77 -9.73
C GLU A 35 -9.70 1.47 -10.81
N ASN A 36 -10.32 1.81 -11.94
CA ASN A 36 -9.66 2.58 -12.99
C ASN A 36 -9.55 4.05 -12.58
N LEU A 37 -8.47 4.72 -12.96
CA LEU A 37 -8.33 6.16 -12.79
C LEU A 37 -8.89 6.87 -14.03
N ASN A 38 -9.94 7.67 -13.84
CA ASN A 38 -10.59 8.37 -14.94
C ASN A 38 -9.65 9.42 -15.57
N GLY A 39 -9.54 9.39 -16.89
CA GLY A 39 -8.71 10.37 -17.64
C GLY A 39 -7.23 10.01 -17.71
N THR A 40 -6.82 8.84 -17.20
CA THR A 40 -5.45 8.33 -17.28
C THR A 40 -5.45 6.94 -17.94
N PRO A 41 -4.29 6.39 -18.34
CA PRO A 41 -4.22 5.03 -18.86
C PRO A 41 -4.24 3.95 -17.77
N PHE A 42 -4.23 4.33 -16.48
CA PHE A 42 -4.08 3.38 -15.37
C PHE A 42 -5.40 2.74 -14.97
N VAL A 43 -5.39 1.41 -14.89
CA VAL A 43 -6.56 0.59 -14.68
C VAL A 43 -6.50 -0.19 -13.38
N LYS A 44 -7.64 -0.71 -12.96
CA LYS A 44 -7.76 -1.59 -11.80
C LYS A 44 -6.75 -2.74 -11.90
N GLY A 45 -5.97 -2.91 -10.84
CA GLY A 45 -4.96 -3.97 -10.75
C GLY A 45 -3.54 -3.50 -11.08
N ASP A 46 -3.37 -2.31 -11.66
CA ASP A 46 -2.05 -1.74 -11.87
C ASP A 46 -1.35 -1.52 -10.52
N VAL A 47 -0.05 -1.79 -10.52
CA VAL A 47 0.80 -1.71 -9.34
C VAL A 47 1.67 -0.49 -9.45
N GLY A 48 1.66 0.34 -8.41
CA GLY A 48 2.52 1.51 -8.30
C GLY A 48 3.24 1.55 -6.96
N THR A 49 4.07 2.57 -6.78
CA THR A 49 4.80 2.84 -5.53
C THR A 49 4.34 4.17 -4.97
N VAL A 50 3.99 4.21 -3.68
CA VAL A 50 3.68 5.47 -3.01
C VAL A 50 4.94 6.31 -2.90
N VAL A 51 4.92 7.52 -3.45
CA VAL A 51 6.05 8.47 -3.37
C VAL A 51 5.75 9.66 -2.45
N MET A 52 4.49 9.89 -2.08
CA MET A 52 4.07 10.88 -1.10
C MET A 52 2.75 10.49 -0.46
N ILE A 53 2.55 10.88 0.81
CA ILE A 53 1.29 10.66 1.55
C ILE A 53 0.63 12.01 1.85
N HIS A 54 -0.65 12.13 1.51
CA HIS A 54 -1.49 13.28 1.87
C HIS A 54 -2.39 12.96 3.06
N ASN A 55 -2.54 13.93 3.96
CA ASN A 55 -3.57 13.94 5.00
C ASN A 55 -3.67 12.63 5.80
N ASN A 56 -2.54 12.08 6.25
CA ASN A 56 -2.46 10.81 6.97
C ASN A 56 -3.13 9.62 6.24
N GLY A 57 -2.91 9.53 4.92
CA GLY A 57 -3.37 8.40 4.10
C GLY A 57 -4.78 8.56 3.55
N LYS A 58 -5.35 9.77 3.58
CA LYS A 58 -6.57 10.06 2.80
C LYS A 58 -6.28 10.14 1.31
N GLY A 59 -5.06 10.48 0.93
CA GLY A 59 -4.61 10.43 -0.46
C GLY A 59 -3.13 10.11 -0.56
N TYR A 60 -2.68 9.74 -1.75
CA TYR A 60 -1.32 9.34 -2.04
C TYR A 60 -0.91 9.88 -3.41
N GLU A 61 0.36 10.22 -3.56
CA GLU A 61 0.98 10.25 -4.88
C GLU A 61 1.55 8.86 -5.16
N VAL A 62 1.16 8.26 -6.27
CA VAL A 62 1.58 6.92 -6.67
C VAL A 62 2.29 6.99 -8.01
N GLU A 63 3.56 6.59 -8.03
CA GLU A 63 4.33 6.41 -9.25
C GLU A 63 4.02 5.05 -9.88
N PHE A 64 3.67 5.07 -11.16
CA PHE A 64 3.52 3.89 -12.00
C PHE A 64 4.67 3.81 -12.99
N PHE A 65 5.15 2.58 -13.25
CA PHE A 65 6.33 2.34 -14.06
C PHE A 65 6.13 1.16 -15.01
N ALA A 66 6.80 1.20 -16.16
CA ALA A 66 6.88 0.09 -17.09
C ALA A 66 7.80 -1.01 -16.56
N ALA A 67 7.78 -2.18 -17.19
CA ALA A 67 8.60 -3.32 -16.78
C ALA A 67 10.12 -3.06 -16.86
N ASP A 68 10.55 -2.09 -17.67
CA ASP A 68 11.94 -1.63 -17.76
C ASP A 68 12.33 -0.61 -16.66
N GLY A 69 11.37 -0.24 -15.80
CA GLY A 69 11.55 0.71 -14.71
C GLY A 69 11.38 2.17 -15.11
N SER A 70 11.03 2.48 -16.36
CA SER A 70 10.71 3.85 -16.76
C SER A 70 9.38 4.31 -16.17
N THR A 71 9.32 5.55 -15.69
CA THR A 71 8.09 6.12 -15.12
C THR A 71 7.06 6.37 -16.22
N LEU A 72 5.85 5.83 -16.04
CA LEU A 72 4.70 6.06 -16.92
C LEU A 72 3.85 7.25 -16.45
N GLY A 73 3.85 7.52 -15.14
CA GLY A 73 3.12 8.66 -14.55
C GLY A 73 3.18 8.65 -13.02
N VAL A 74 2.86 9.80 -12.43
CA VAL A 74 2.62 9.94 -10.99
C VAL A 74 1.23 10.51 -10.82
N GLU A 75 0.35 9.75 -10.16
CA GLU A 75 -1.05 10.13 -10.01
C GLU A 75 -1.40 10.35 -8.54
N THR A 76 -2.16 11.41 -8.29
CA THR A 76 -2.83 11.61 -7.01
C THR A 76 -4.04 10.67 -6.94
N VAL A 77 -4.06 9.79 -5.95
CA VAL A 77 -5.16 8.84 -5.71
C VAL A 77 -5.74 9.01 -4.32
N GLU A 78 -7.05 8.80 -4.20
CA GLU A 78 -7.71 8.71 -2.90
C GLU A 78 -7.28 7.42 -2.19
N GLY A 79 -7.22 7.44 -0.86
CA GLY A 79 -6.77 6.28 -0.08
C GLY A 79 -7.66 5.04 -0.26
N THR A 80 -8.91 5.21 -0.68
CA THR A 80 -9.84 4.11 -1.01
C THR A 80 -9.57 3.47 -2.37
N GLN A 81 -8.82 4.14 -3.25
CA GLN A 81 -8.50 3.67 -4.60
C GLN A 81 -7.31 2.73 -4.64
N VAL A 82 -6.64 2.54 -3.50
CA VAL A 82 -5.45 1.71 -3.39
C VAL A 82 -5.52 0.77 -2.19
N ILE A 83 -4.88 -0.39 -2.35
CA ILE A 83 -4.59 -1.30 -1.24
C ILE A 83 -3.10 -1.61 -1.21
N SER A 84 -2.57 -1.87 -0.02
CA SER A 84 -1.21 -2.37 0.16
C SER A 84 -1.01 -3.69 -0.61
N ALA A 85 0.03 -3.74 -1.45
CA ALA A 85 0.40 -4.96 -2.17
C ALA A 85 0.95 -6.06 -1.24
N LYS A 86 1.33 -5.76 0.01
CA LYS A 86 1.85 -6.75 0.97
C LYS A 86 0.87 -7.91 1.22
N HIS A 87 -0.43 -7.60 1.13
CA HIS A 87 -1.52 -8.55 1.35
C HIS A 87 -2.01 -9.21 0.06
N VAL A 88 -1.46 -8.85 -1.10
CA VAL A 88 -1.80 -9.44 -2.39
C VAL A 88 -0.82 -10.56 -2.71
N LYS A 89 -1.30 -11.81 -2.74
CA LYS A 89 -0.53 -13.00 -3.14
C LYS A 89 -0.87 -13.41 -4.56
N LYS A 90 -0.47 -12.58 -5.52
CA LYS A 90 -0.63 -12.82 -6.96
C LYS A 90 0.66 -12.47 -7.69
N VAL A 91 0.92 -13.15 -8.80
CA VAL A 91 1.98 -12.80 -9.73
C VAL A 91 1.48 -11.63 -10.57
N LEU A 92 2.34 -10.63 -10.85
CA LEU A 92 2.01 -9.59 -11.81
C LEU A 92 1.97 -10.22 -13.20
N HIS A 93 0.85 -10.05 -13.90
CA HIS A 93 0.70 -10.47 -15.27
C HIS A 93 0.90 -9.26 -16.18
N ILE A 94 1.71 -9.42 -17.22
CA ILE A 94 1.75 -8.49 -18.35
C ILE A 94 0.62 -8.94 -19.28
N ILE A 95 -0.33 -8.05 -19.53
CA ILE A 95 -1.47 -8.31 -20.42
C ILE A 95 -1.28 -7.39 -21.63
N ASP A 96 -1.32 -7.99 -22.83
CA ASP A 96 -1.23 -7.28 -24.12
C ASP A 96 -2.52 -6.51 -24.46
#